data_AF-A0A0E3UK73-F1
#
_entry.id   AF-A0A0E3UK73-F1
#
_cell.length_a   1.000
_cell.length_b   1.000
_cell.length_c   1.000
_cell.angle_alpha   90.00
_cell.angle_beta   90.00
_cell.angle_gamma   90.00
#
_symmetry.space_group_name_H-M   'P 1'
#
loop_
_entity.id
_entity.type
_entity.pdbx_description
1 polymer ?
#
loop_
_entity_poly.entity_id
_entity_poly.type
_entity_poly.pdbx_seq_one_letter_code
_entity_poly.pdbx_strand_id
1 'polypeptide(L)'
;MAVAGWKGPVGAHQDFQYPGAWIEVKTTLAKQPHTVRIASERQLDDTHAPALFLHVLMLETHEGGAATLPALVAQLRATLTPWPAAREAVEEALLAARYLDSHAPRYAATGYAVRQADTFRVGAGFPRIIEADLPPGVGDASYQLSLAACAAFSVPIFAIIDALHAQPSTP
;
A
#
# COMPACT_ATOMS: atom_id res chain seq x y z
N MET A 1 2.33 -6.62 16.24
CA MET A 1 3.00 -5.31 16.08
C MET A 1 2.74 -4.83 14.65
N ALA A 2 2.29 -3.59 14.45
CA ALA A 2 1.90 -3.07 13.13
C ALA A 2 3.02 -3.24 12.08
N VAL A 3 4.27 -2.92 12.42
CA VAL A 3 5.43 -3.05 11.52
C VAL A 3 5.61 -4.47 10.97
N ALA A 4 5.28 -5.51 11.73
CA ALA A 4 5.43 -6.90 11.30
C ALA A 4 4.56 -7.26 10.08
N GLY A 5 3.48 -6.50 9.86
CA GLY A 5 2.60 -6.67 8.70
C GLY A 5 3.08 -5.94 7.45
N TRP A 6 4.08 -5.05 7.51
CA TRP A 6 4.64 -4.39 6.33
C TRP A 6 5.51 -5.37 5.56
N LYS A 7 4.96 -5.97 4.50
CA LYS A 7 5.59 -7.04 3.71
C LYS A 7 6.03 -6.60 2.32
N GLY A 8 5.55 -5.46 1.82
CA GLY A 8 5.95 -4.91 0.52
C GLY A 8 7.47 -4.85 0.30
N PRO A 9 8.27 -4.33 1.26
CA PRO A 9 9.72 -4.24 1.12
C PRO A 9 10.45 -5.58 0.93
N VAL A 10 9.86 -6.68 1.37
CA VAL A 10 10.42 -8.04 1.23
C VAL A 10 9.84 -8.80 0.03
N GLY A 11 9.15 -8.10 -0.88
CA GLY A 11 8.67 -8.66 -2.14
C GLY A 11 7.34 -9.40 -2.07
N ALA A 12 6.55 -9.20 -1.01
CA ALA A 12 5.18 -9.70 -1.00
C ALA A 12 4.30 -8.99 -2.05
N HIS A 13 3.22 -9.65 -2.47
CA HIS A 13 2.32 -9.10 -3.49
C HIS A 13 1.53 -7.87 -3.00
N GLN A 14 1.23 -7.82 -1.71
CA GLN A 14 0.60 -6.70 -1.03
C GLN A 14 1.59 -5.97 -0.12
N ASP A 15 1.44 -4.65 0.00
CA ASP A 15 2.25 -3.84 0.92
C ASP A 15 2.10 -4.28 2.38
N PHE A 16 0.88 -4.57 2.82
CA PHE A 16 0.61 -5.04 4.17
C PHE A 16 -0.20 -6.33 4.21
N GLN A 17 0.20 -7.25 5.09
CA GLN A 17 -0.49 -8.51 5.35
C GLN A 17 -0.61 -8.74 6.85
N TYR A 18 -1.85 -8.76 7.33
CA TYR A 18 -2.22 -9.11 8.71
C TYR A 18 -3.20 -10.28 8.72
N PRO A 19 -3.34 -10.98 9.87
CA PRO A 19 -4.28 -12.11 9.98
C PRO A 19 -5.74 -11.78 9.65
N GLY A 20 -6.17 -10.53 9.87
CA GLY A 20 -7.53 -10.09 9.59
C GLY A 20 -7.72 -9.37 8.25
N ALA A 21 -6.65 -8.78 7.68
CA ALA A 21 -6.73 -8.03 6.42
C ALA A 21 -5.37 -7.85 5.74
N TRP A 22 -5.40 -7.83 4.42
CA TRP A 22 -4.31 -7.43 3.53
C TRP A 22 -4.64 -6.09 2.88
N ILE A 23 -3.63 -5.28 2.63
CA ILE A 23 -3.77 -3.92 2.13
C ILE A 23 -2.71 -3.68 1.08
N GLU A 24 -3.15 -3.30 -0.12
CA GLU A 24 -2.29 -2.78 -1.18
C GLU A 24 -2.39 -1.26 -1.21
N VAL A 25 -1.26 -0.57 -1.14
CA VAL A 25 -1.20 0.90 -1.12
C VAL A 25 -0.66 1.41 -2.45
N LYS A 26 -1.43 2.26 -3.12
CA LYS A 26 -0.98 2.95 -4.35
C LYS A 26 -0.93 4.44 -4.13
N THR A 27 0.02 5.09 -4.78
CA THR A 27 0.09 6.55 -4.84
C THR A 27 -0.01 7.02 -6.28
N THR A 28 -0.59 8.20 -6.50
CA THR A 28 -0.65 8.81 -7.84
C THR A 28 -0.55 10.32 -7.76
N LEU A 29 0.18 10.92 -8.70
CA LEU A 29 0.26 12.37 -8.91
C LEU A 29 -0.69 12.84 -10.04
N ALA A 30 -1.43 11.92 -10.66
CA ALA A 30 -2.25 12.21 -11.84
C ALA A 30 -3.49 13.05 -11.47
N LYS A 31 -3.73 14.12 -12.24
CA LYS A 31 -4.87 15.02 -12.03
C LYS A 31 -6.20 14.44 -12.52
N GLN A 32 -6.25 13.82 -13.70
CA GLN A 32 -7.34 13.01 -14.28
C GLN A 32 -6.85 12.28 -15.56
N PRO A 33 -7.46 11.14 -15.97
CA PRO A 33 -8.31 10.28 -15.14
C PRO A 33 -7.49 9.66 -14.01
N HIS A 34 -8.07 9.55 -12.81
CA HIS A 34 -7.39 8.88 -11.70
C HIS A 34 -7.28 7.39 -12.00
N THR A 35 -6.07 6.99 -12.40
CA THR A 35 -5.70 5.59 -12.60
C THR A 35 -4.53 5.25 -11.69
N VAL A 36 -4.49 3.99 -11.27
CA VAL A 36 -3.33 3.42 -10.58
C VAL A 36 -2.83 2.22 -11.36
N ARG A 37 -1.51 2.04 -11.40
CA ARG A 37 -0.90 0.86 -11.99
C ARG A 37 -0.98 -0.30 -10.99
N ILE A 38 -1.55 -1.40 -11.44
CA ILE A 38 -1.43 -2.70 -10.77
C ILE A 38 -0.32 -3.46 -11.51
N ALA A 39 0.78 -3.72 -10.79
CA ALA A 39 2.01 -4.22 -11.38
C ALA A 39 2.02 -5.74 -11.56
N SER A 40 1.11 -6.45 -10.88
CA SER A 40 0.90 -7.89 -11.04
C SER A 40 -0.56 -8.23 -10.73
N GLU A 41 -1.09 -9.22 -11.43
CA GLU A 41 -2.33 -9.94 -11.15
C GLU A 41 -2.46 -10.33 -9.67
N ARG A 42 -1.35 -10.62 -8.99
CA ARG A 42 -1.37 -11.08 -7.59
C ARG A 42 -1.60 -9.97 -6.58
N GLN A 43 -1.41 -8.70 -6.93
CA GLN A 43 -1.51 -7.61 -5.97
C GLN A 43 -2.93 -7.40 -5.46
N LEU A 44 -3.92 -7.56 -6.36
CA LEU A 44 -5.33 -7.44 -6.03
C LEU A 44 -6.05 -8.79 -5.97
N ASP A 45 -5.32 -9.91 -6.05
CA ASP A 45 -5.89 -11.24 -5.88
C ASP A 45 -6.25 -11.49 -4.40
N ASP A 46 -7.54 -11.62 -4.14
CA ASP A 46 -8.13 -11.81 -2.82
C ASP A 46 -8.36 -13.29 -2.46
N THR A 47 -8.00 -14.23 -3.33
CA THR A 47 -8.33 -15.67 -3.19
C THR A 47 -7.93 -16.26 -1.83
N HIS A 48 -6.82 -15.80 -1.26
CA HIS A 48 -6.31 -16.26 0.03
C HIS A 48 -6.35 -15.20 1.13
N ALA A 49 -6.85 -14.01 0.81
CA ALA A 49 -6.93 -12.93 1.76
C ALA A 49 -8.19 -13.09 2.63
N PRO A 50 -8.11 -12.97 3.97
CA PRO A 50 -9.32 -12.86 4.81
C PRO A 50 -10.14 -11.62 4.40
N ALA A 51 -9.42 -10.61 3.92
CA ALA A 51 -9.91 -9.32 3.52
C ALA A 51 -8.83 -8.65 2.69
N LEU A 52 -9.17 -8.06 1.54
CA LEU A 52 -8.22 -7.29 0.75
C LEU A 52 -8.75 -5.87 0.51
N PHE A 53 -7.90 -4.89 0.76
CA PHE A 53 -8.21 -3.48 0.52
C PHE A 53 -7.19 -2.86 -0.43
N LEU A 54 -7.67 -2.02 -1.34
CA LEU A 54 -6.85 -1.11 -2.11
C LEU A 54 -6.97 0.28 -1.45
N HIS A 55 -5.85 0.82 -0.98
CA HIS A 55 -5.78 2.17 -0.43
C HIS A 55 -4.99 3.08 -1.38
N VAL A 56 -5.61 4.14 -1.89
CA VAL A 56 -5.01 5.02 -2.89
C VAL A 56 -4.82 6.42 -2.33
N LEU A 57 -3.56 6.87 -2.29
CA LEU A 57 -3.20 8.24 -1.95
C LEU A 57 -2.98 9.06 -3.23
N MET A 58 -3.82 10.06 -3.43
CA MET A 58 -3.58 11.10 -4.44
C MET A 58 -2.71 12.18 -3.82
N LEU A 59 -1.52 12.35 -4.40
CA LEU A 59 -0.48 13.23 -3.88
C LEU A 59 -0.37 14.49 -4.74
N GLU A 60 0.12 15.55 -4.11
CA GLU A 60 0.63 16.75 -4.78
C GLU A 60 2.07 17.00 -4.34
N THR A 61 2.93 17.37 -5.29
CA THR A 61 4.33 17.69 -5.02
C THR A 61 4.54 19.18 -4.85
N HIS A 62 5.35 19.54 -3.87
CA HIS A 62 5.76 20.92 -3.61
C HIS A 62 7.29 20.96 -3.53
N GLU A 63 7.92 21.79 -4.36
CA GLU A 63 9.35 22.05 -4.24
C GLU A 63 9.62 22.79 -2.92
N GLY A 64 10.59 22.30 -2.14
CA GLY A 64 10.88 22.81 -0.80
C GLY A 64 9.81 22.49 0.26
N GLY A 65 8.83 21.63 -0.05
CA GLY A 65 7.82 21.20 0.91
C GLY A 65 8.40 20.36 2.05
N ALA A 66 7.86 20.49 3.27
CA ALA A 66 8.43 19.87 4.47
C ALA A 66 8.31 18.34 4.52
N ALA A 67 7.24 17.77 3.96
CA ALA A 67 6.98 16.32 3.95
C ALA A 67 7.74 15.60 2.83
N THR A 68 9.07 15.69 2.86
CA THR A 68 9.97 14.96 1.96
C THR A 68 10.09 13.50 2.40
N LEU A 69 10.58 12.62 1.52
CA LEU A 69 10.82 11.22 1.91
C LEU A 69 11.77 11.09 3.12
N PRO A 70 12.93 11.80 3.20
CA PRO A 70 13.77 11.78 4.40
C PRO A 70 13.07 12.30 5.65
N ALA A 71 12.23 13.35 5.53
CA ALA A 71 11.47 13.86 6.65
C ALA A 71 10.43 12.85 7.16
N LEU A 72 9.73 12.16 6.26
CA LEU A 72 8.78 11.11 6.59
C LEU A 72 9.47 9.91 7.26
N VAL A 73 10.64 9.51 6.77
CA VAL A 73 11.46 8.46 7.40
C VAL A 73 11.93 8.89 8.80
N ALA A 74 12.40 10.12 8.95
CA ALA A 74 12.80 10.66 10.25
C ALA A 74 11.62 10.70 11.24
N GLN A 75 10.44 11.11 10.79
CA GLN A 75 9.22 11.11 11.59
C GLN A 75 8.85 9.68 12.02
N LEU A 76 8.87 8.71 11.10
CA LEU A 76 8.60 7.30 11.41
C LEU A 76 9.58 6.76 12.45
N ARG A 77 10.89 7.02 12.27
CA ARG A 77 11.95 6.64 13.23
C ARG A 77 11.71 7.25 14.62
N ALA A 78 11.29 8.52 14.67
CA ALA A 78 10.98 9.21 15.92
C ALA A 78 9.76 8.60 16.62
N THR A 79 8.68 8.33 15.88
CA THR A 79 7.48 7.64 16.39
C THR A 79 7.83 6.28 16.98
N LEU A 80 8.75 5.54 16.38
CA LEU A 80 9.11 4.19 16.84
C LEU A 80 10.13 4.15 18.00
N THR A 81 10.58 5.31 18.50
CA THR A 81 11.57 5.39 19.59
C THR A 81 11.22 4.55 20.83
N PRO A 82 9.95 4.52 21.31
CA PRO A 82 9.57 3.68 22.45
C PRO A 82 9.59 2.17 22.19
N TRP A 83 9.74 1.72 20.94
CA TRP A 83 9.64 0.32 20.54
C TRP A 83 10.88 -0.13 19.74
N PRO A 84 12.01 -0.46 20.40
CA PRO A 84 13.27 -0.80 19.74
C PRO A 84 13.14 -1.88 18.66
N ALA A 85 12.41 -2.96 18.95
CA ALA A 85 12.18 -4.04 17.99
C ALA A 85 11.36 -3.60 16.76
N ALA A 86 10.39 -2.68 16.92
CA ALA A 86 9.65 -2.14 15.78
C ALA A 86 10.54 -1.24 14.92
N ARG A 87 11.40 -0.45 15.57
CA ARG A 87 12.34 0.43 14.89
C ARG A 87 13.35 -0.38 14.07
N GLU A 88 13.94 -1.43 14.64
CA GLU A 88 14.86 -2.34 13.95
C GLU A 88 14.21 -2.96 12.71
N ALA A 89 13.00 -3.49 12.84
CA ALA A 89 12.25 -4.05 11.72
C ALA A 89 11.96 -3.00 10.61
N VAL A 90 11.75 -1.73 10.95
CA VAL A 90 11.62 -0.65 9.95
C VAL A 90 12.95 -0.36 9.26
N GLU A 91 14.07 -0.35 9.96
CA GLU A 91 15.39 -0.14 9.32
C GLU A 91 15.70 -1.25 8.32
N GLU A 92 15.43 -2.51 8.69
CA GLU A 92 15.58 -3.66 7.78
C GLU A 92 14.67 -3.51 6.54
N ALA A 93 13.43 -3.08 6.74
CA ALA A 93 12.48 -2.84 5.65
C ALA A 93 12.91 -1.68 4.74
N LEU A 94 13.43 -0.57 5.29
CA LEU A 94 13.98 0.54 4.51
C LEU A 94 15.16 0.08 3.64
N LEU A 95 16.07 -0.73 4.21
CA LEU A 95 17.19 -1.32 3.47
C LEU A 95 16.70 -2.24 2.36
N ALA A 96 15.71 -3.11 2.62
CA ALA A 96 15.12 -4.00 1.63
C ALA A 96 14.44 -3.22 0.49
N ALA A 97 13.79 -2.09 0.82
CA ALA A 97 13.25 -1.13 -0.14
C ALA A 97 14.31 -0.26 -0.85
N ARG A 98 15.61 -0.51 -0.58
CA ARG A 98 16.76 0.20 -1.16
C ARG A 98 16.84 1.69 -0.77
N TYR A 99 16.20 2.06 0.34
CA TYR A 99 16.38 3.37 0.95
C TYR A 99 17.69 3.37 1.75
N LEU A 100 18.65 4.17 1.30
CA LEU A 100 19.91 4.41 2.00
C LEU A 100 19.96 5.87 2.43
N ASP A 101 20.31 6.13 3.70
CA ASP A 101 20.41 7.51 4.22
C ASP A 101 21.42 8.36 3.42
N SER A 102 22.45 7.73 2.85
CA SER A 102 23.41 8.40 1.94
C SER A 102 22.75 8.96 0.67
N HIS A 103 21.57 8.46 0.29
CA HIS A 103 20.79 8.98 -0.84
C HIS A 103 19.78 10.05 -0.43
N ALA A 104 19.64 10.38 0.86
CA ALA A 104 18.69 11.38 1.35
C ALA A 104 18.72 12.73 0.58
N PRO A 105 19.90 13.27 0.18
CA PRO A 105 19.94 14.50 -0.60
C PRO A 105 19.16 14.45 -1.93
N ARG A 106 19.01 13.26 -2.54
CA ARG A 106 18.26 13.07 -3.79
C ARG A 106 16.75 13.28 -3.62
N TYR A 107 16.25 13.17 -2.40
CA TYR A 107 14.83 13.22 -2.08
C TYR A 107 14.44 14.44 -1.24
N ALA A 108 15.40 15.32 -0.94
CA ALA A 108 15.20 16.45 -0.04
C ALA A 108 14.51 17.66 -0.70
N ALA A 109 14.50 17.74 -2.03
CA ALA A 109 13.95 18.90 -2.75
C ALA A 109 12.43 18.83 -2.93
N THR A 110 11.83 17.63 -2.90
CA THR A 110 10.41 17.43 -3.20
C THR A 110 9.65 16.97 -1.97
N GLY A 111 8.75 17.81 -1.49
CA GLY A 111 7.75 17.46 -0.48
C GLY A 111 6.47 16.93 -1.11
N TYR A 112 5.74 16.11 -0.37
CA TYR A 112 4.48 15.49 -0.80
C TYR A 112 3.35 15.87 0.16
N ALA A 113 2.19 16.25 -0.38
CA ALA A 113 0.97 16.44 0.39
C ALA A 113 -0.08 15.44 -0.09
N VAL A 114 -0.81 14.82 0.83
CA VAL A 114 -1.97 13.98 0.50
C VAL A 114 -3.15 14.90 0.25
N ARG A 115 -3.62 14.95 -1.00
CA ARG A 115 -4.81 15.71 -1.37
C ARG A 115 -6.09 14.93 -1.10
N GLN A 116 -6.06 13.63 -1.38
CA GLN A 116 -7.20 12.75 -1.22
C GLN A 116 -6.71 11.33 -0.94
N ALA A 117 -7.48 10.58 -0.16
CA ALA A 117 -7.25 9.18 0.11
C ALA A 117 -8.55 8.42 -0.10
N ASP A 118 -8.53 7.45 -1.02
CA ASP A 118 -9.67 6.58 -1.29
C ASP A 118 -9.34 5.17 -0.82
N THR A 119 -10.33 4.47 -0.25
CA THR A 119 -10.18 3.09 0.18
C THR A 119 -11.26 2.25 -0.47
N PHE A 120 -10.88 1.12 -1.03
CA PHE A 120 -11.80 0.22 -1.70
C PHE A 120 -11.69 -1.19 -1.12
N ARG A 121 -12.83 -1.84 -0.94
CA ARG A 121 -12.86 -3.26 -0.61
C ARG A 121 -12.71 -4.07 -1.91
N VAL A 122 -11.64 -4.84 -2.00
CA VAL A 122 -11.41 -5.76 -3.12
C VAL A 122 -12.16 -7.06 -2.81
N GLY A 123 -12.95 -7.52 -3.78
CA GLY A 123 -13.89 -8.62 -3.62
C GLY A 123 -14.69 -8.89 -4.89
N ALA A 124 -15.61 -9.85 -4.86
CA ALA A 124 -16.44 -10.18 -6.02
C ALA A 124 -17.00 -8.93 -6.74
N GLY A 125 -16.84 -8.87 -8.06
CA GLY A 125 -17.27 -7.74 -8.90
C GLY A 125 -16.28 -6.57 -8.99
N PHE A 126 -15.27 -6.49 -8.11
CA PHE A 126 -14.25 -5.44 -8.19
C PHE A 126 -13.43 -5.60 -9.48
N PRO A 127 -13.14 -4.53 -10.24
CA PRO A 127 -12.35 -4.60 -11.47
C PRO A 127 -10.88 -4.97 -11.19
N ARG A 128 -10.58 -6.27 -11.16
CA ARG A 128 -9.24 -6.84 -11.00
C ARG A 128 -9.02 -8.01 -11.94
N ILE A 129 -7.76 -8.38 -12.09
CA ILE A 129 -7.35 -9.68 -12.63
C ILE A 129 -6.92 -10.53 -11.43
N ILE A 130 -7.36 -11.79 -11.38
CA ILE A 130 -6.87 -12.79 -10.42
C ILE A 130 -6.07 -13.86 -11.17
N GLU A 131 -5.18 -14.56 -10.47
CA GLU A 131 -4.30 -15.57 -11.08
C GLU A 131 -5.11 -16.70 -11.74
N ALA A 132 -6.24 -17.07 -11.14
CA ALA A 132 -7.13 -18.12 -11.66
C ALA A 132 -7.79 -17.78 -13.02
N ASP A 133 -7.86 -16.50 -13.38
CA ASP A 133 -8.47 -16.05 -14.64
C ASP A 133 -7.46 -15.98 -15.80
N LEU A 134 -6.16 -16.21 -15.52
CA LEU A 134 -5.13 -16.16 -16.55
C LEU A 134 -5.13 -17.43 -17.42
N PRO A 135 -4.97 -17.31 -18.75
CA PRO A 135 -4.81 -18.48 -19.61
C PRO A 135 -3.58 -19.32 -19.25
N PRO A 136 -3.60 -20.64 -19.48
CA PRO A 136 -2.44 -21.49 -19.28
C PRO A 136 -1.18 -20.96 -20.00
N GLY A 137 -0.10 -20.77 -19.25
CA GLY A 137 1.17 -20.24 -19.75
C GLY A 137 1.28 -18.70 -19.76
N VAL A 138 0.26 -17.97 -19.30
CA VAL A 138 0.28 -16.51 -19.15
C VAL A 138 0.55 -16.14 -17.68
N GLY A 139 1.39 -15.13 -17.46
CA GLY A 139 1.71 -14.54 -16.16
C GLY A 139 2.32 -13.15 -16.34
N ASP A 140 2.73 -12.52 -15.23
CA ASP A 140 3.31 -11.16 -15.23
C ASP A 140 2.36 -10.11 -15.85
N ALA A 141 1.07 -10.28 -15.57
CA ALA A 141 0.04 -9.39 -16.09
C ALA A 141 0.04 -8.08 -15.28
N SER A 142 0.23 -6.96 -15.96
CA SER A 142 0.07 -5.63 -15.36
C SER A 142 -0.97 -4.81 -16.09
N TYR A 143 -1.69 -3.96 -15.36
CA TYR A 143 -2.81 -3.19 -15.91
C TYR A 143 -3.00 -1.84 -15.21
N GLN A 144 -3.68 -0.93 -15.90
CA GLN A 144 -4.12 0.34 -15.33
C GLN A 144 -5.55 0.18 -14.82
N LEU A 145 -5.76 0.51 -13.55
CA LEU A 145 -7.07 0.46 -12.92
C LEU A 145 -7.67 1.87 -12.82
N SER A 146 -8.87 2.06 -13.38
CA SER A 146 -9.63 3.30 -13.23
C SER A 146 -10.30 3.35 -11.85
N LEU A 147 -9.99 4.38 -11.05
CA LEU A 147 -10.61 4.55 -9.74
C LEU A 147 -12.11 4.85 -9.85
N ALA A 148 -12.56 5.48 -10.93
CA ALA A 148 -13.98 5.72 -11.19
C ALA A 148 -14.76 4.40 -11.31
N ALA A 149 -14.16 3.37 -11.91
CA ALA A 149 -14.77 2.04 -12.00
C ALA A 149 -14.82 1.31 -10.64
N CYS A 150 -14.07 1.79 -9.64
CA CYS A 150 -14.02 1.23 -8.29
C CYS A 150 -15.04 1.88 -7.34
N ALA A 151 -15.76 2.93 -7.76
CA ALA A 151 -16.58 3.76 -6.88
C ALA A 151 -17.62 2.96 -6.06
N ALA A 152 -18.22 1.92 -6.64
CA ALA A 152 -19.20 1.05 -5.96
C ALA A 152 -18.60 0.21 -4.81
N PHE A 153 -17.26 0.12 -4.75
CA PHE A 153 -16.51 -0.64 -3.74
C PHE A 153 -15.86 0.28 -2.71
N SER A 154 -16.11 1.59 -2.77
CA SER A 154 -15.56 2.56 -1.84
C SER A 154 -16.07 2.29 -0.43
N VAL A 155 -15.14 2.28 0.52
CA VAL A 155 -15.39 2.08 1.94
C VAL A 155 -14.63 3.13 2.74
N PRO A 156 -15.12 3.53 3.92
CA PRO A 156 -14.34 4.40 4.78
C PRO A 156 -13.09 3.68 5.29
N ILE A 157 -12.02 4.44 5.58
CA ILE A 157 -10.74 3.88 6.03
C ILE A 157 -10.85 3.02 7.29
N PHE A 158 -11.82 3.33 8.17
CA PHE A 158 -12.04 2.55 9.39
C PHE A 158 -12.49 1.10 9.11
N ALA A 159 -13.00 0.79 7.92
CA ALA A 159 -13.31 -0.58 7.53
C ALA A 159 -12.06 -1.49 7.52
N ILE A 160 -10.87 -0.93 7.28
CA ILE A 160 -9.60 -1.65 7.43
C ILE A 160 -9.39 -1.99 8.91
N ILE A 161 -9.60 -1.02 9.80
CA ILE A 161 -9.41 -1.19 11.25
C ILE A 161 -10.39 -2.24 11.79
N ASP A 162 -11.64 -2.19 11.36
CA ASP A 162 -12.66 -3.18 11.72
C ASP A 162 -12.24 -4.59 11.28
N ALA A 163 -11.73 -4.74 10.06
CA ALA A 163 -11.24 -6.02 9.55
C ALA A 163 -9.98 -6.52 10.29
N LEU A 164 -9.11 -5.63 10.75
CA LEU A 164 -7.94 -5.99 11.56
C LEU A 164 -8.33 -6.48 12.97
N HIS A 165 -9.46 -6.01 13.50
CA HIS A 165 -9.97 -6.42 14.82
C HIS A 165 -10.91 -7.63 14.75
N ALA A 166 -11.53 -7.89 13.61
CA ALA A 166 -12.31 -9.10 13.39
C ALA A 166 -11.38 -10.32 13.49
N GLN A 167 -11.47 -11.05 14.61
CA GLN A 167 -10.85 -12.36 14.74
C GLN A 167 -11.45 -13.27 13.65
N PRO A 168 -10.66 -14.09 12.94
CA PRO A 168 -11.23 -15.10 12.06
C PRO A 168 -12.12 -16.00 12.90
N SER A 169 -13.38 -16.16 12.50
CA SER A 169 -14.25 -17.20 13.06
C SER A 169 -13.58 -18.55 12.80
N THR A 170 -13.13 -19.21 13.87
CA THR A 170 -12.60 -20.57 13.81
C THR A 170 -13.69 -21.47 13.20
N PRO A 171 -13.35 -22.30 12.20
CA PRO A 171 -14.28 -23.32 11.71
C PRO A 171 -14.58 -24.38 12.77
#